data_AF-C6WTH9-F1
#
_entry.id   AF-C6WTH9-F1
#
_cell.length_a   1.000
_cell.length_b   1.000
_cell.length_c   1.000
_cell.angle_alpha   90.00
_cell.angle_beta   90.00
_cell.angle_gamma   90.00
#
_symmetry.space_group_name_H-M   'P 1'
#
loop_
_entity.id
_entity.type
_entity.pdbx_description
1 polymer ?
#
loop_
_entity_poly.entity_id
_entity_poly.type
_entity_poly.pdbx_seq_one_letter_code
_entity_poly.pdbx_strand_id
1 'polypeptide(L)'
;MARSSSSKSDRSKVPSTPNPYLLAVITAVLAGIFSVIGGYYTARFQAQEAIAQKQFEYRVLAYTTFLDKTEHSKAPAINQILTIGSMADHLATDVEIQEFEDRISALLKKHSLQDIYQQLNSDLNTLRLHGTPKVAAMCDDILKSLLLRDHAIDWGKYPSDIASSHEAWKENQENGRAYGWEELVSSDERLMLVTISKIFYMLIAQLRLEMHERD
;
A
#
# COMPACT_ATOMS: atom_id res chain seq x y z
N MET A 1 10.33 102.67 -30.80
CA MET A 1 9.19 101.74 -30.72
C MET A 1 9.19 100.90 -31.99
N ALA A 2 9.11 99.57 -32.03
CA ALA A 2 9.07 98.55 -30.99
C ALA A 2 9.60 97.21 -31.57
N ARG A 3 10.11 96.37 -30.67
CA ARG A 3 10.67 95.01 -30.85
C ARG A 3 9.70 94.04 -31.53
N SER A 4 10.24 92.97 -32.14
CA SER A 4 9.68 91.59 -32.10
C SER A 4 10.62 90.64 -32.89
N SER A 5 11.64 90.06 -32.26
CA SER A 5 11.67 88.77 -31.55
C SER A 5 11.70 87.52 -32.45
N SER A 6 12.90 86.94 -32.49
CA SER A 6 13.22 85.51 -32.61
C SER A 6 12.08 84.55 -32.27
N SER A 7 11.80 83.61 -33.18
CA SER A 7 11.18 82.32 -32.86
C SER A 7 11.95 81.20 -33.56
N LYS A 8 12.92 80.64 -32.84
CA LYS A 8 13.45 79.30 -33.12
C LYS A 8 12.34 78.31 -32.78
N SER A 9 11.74 77.70 -33.79
CA SER A 9 10.84 76.56 -33.59
C SER A 9 11.69 75.33 -33.32
N ASP A 10 11.82 74.99 -32.04
CA ASP A 10 12.20 73.65 -31.59
C ASP A 10 11.17 72.65 -32.16
N ARG A 11 11.58 71.85 -33.15
CA ARG A 11 10.84 70.65 -33.51
C ARG A 11 11.05 69.64 -32.39
N SER A 12 10.08 69.59 -31.49
CA SER A 12 9.88 68.49 -30.56
C SER A 12 9.95 67.16 -31.33
N LYS A 13 10.90 66.30 -30.93
CA LYS A 13 10.89 64.90 -31.35
C LYS A 13 9.59 64.30 -30.82
N VAL A 14 8.64 64.07 -31.72
CA VAL A 14 7.44 63.27 -31.42
C VAL A 14 7.95 61.90 -30.96
N PRO A 15 7.62 61.43 -29.75
CA PRO A 15 7.99 60.09 -29.33
C PRO A 15 7.37 59.10 -30.32
N SER A 16 8.19 58.29 -30.98
CA SER A 16 7.70 57.29 -31.92
C SER A 16 6.81 56.32 -31.16
N THR A 17 5.50 56.44 -31.34
CA THR A 17 4.54 55.47 -30.83
C THR A 17 4.84 54.14 -31.53
N PRO A 18 5.14 53.06 -30.80
CA PRO A 18 5.40 51.77 -31.41
C PRO A 18 4.19 51.34 -32.25
N ASN A 19 4.44 50.83 -33.45
CA ASN A 19 3.37 50.48 -34.40
C ASN A 19 2.42 49.45 -33.76
N PRO A 20 1.14 49.79 -33.54
CA PRO A 20 0.20 48.92 -32.82
C PRO A 20 -0.04 47.58 -33.54
N TYR A 21 0.10 47.54 -34.86
CA TYR A 21 -0.02 46.32 -35.65
C TYR A 21 1.17 45.37 -35.41
N LEU A 22 2.39 45.91 -35.24
CA LEU A 22 3.57 45.10 -34.93
C LEU A 22 3.45 44.47 -33.55
N LEU A 23 2.98 45.24 -32.56
CA LEU A 23 2.70 44.74 -31.21
C LEU A 23 1.65 43.64 -31.22
N ALA A 24 0.56 43.81 -31.99
CA ALA A 24 -0.49 42.81 -32.13
C ALA A 24 0.03 41.50 -32.76
N VAL A 25 0.86 41.58 -33.80
CA VAL A 25 1.47 40.39 -34.45
C VAL A 25 2.39 39.65 -33.49
N ILE A 26 3.26 40.37 -32.77
CA ILE A 26 4.16 39.75 -31.77
C ILE A 26 3.35 39.08 -30.66
N THR A 27 2.30 39.73 -30.17
CA THR A 27 1.43 39.18 -29.12
C THR A 27 0.68 37.95 -29.60
N ALA A 28 0.18 37.94 -30.84
CA ALA A 28 -0.49 36.78 -31.43
C ALA A 28 0.47 35.59 -31.62
N VAL A 29 1.70 35.84 -32.06
CA VAL A 29 2.74 34.79 -32.19
C VAL A 29 3.12 34.23 -30.82
N LEU A 30 3.34 35.09 -29.82
CA LEU A 30 3.64 34.65 -28.45
C LEU A 30 2.47 33.85 -27.86
N ALA A 31 1.24 34.33 -28.00
CA ALA A 31 0.05 33.60 -27.55
C ALA A 31 -0.09 32.23 -28.24
N GLY A 32 0.21 32.15 -29.54
CA GLY A 32 0.25 30.89 -30.29
C GLY A 32 1.31 29.92 -29.76
N ILE A 33 2.53 30.40 -29.49
CA ILE A 33 3.61 29.59 -28.92
C ILE A 33 3.25 29.11 -27.51
N PHE A 34 2.75 29.98 -26.64
CA PHE A 34 2.31 29.63 -25.28
C PHE A 34 1.11 28.68 -25.29
N SER A 35 0.20 28.79 -26.26
CA SER A 35 -0.93 27.86 -26.42
C SER A 35 -0.47 26.46 -26.80
N VAL A 36 0.47 26.33 -27.73
CA VAL A 36 1.02 25.02 -28.16
C VAL A 36 1.84 24.39 -27.04
N ILE A 37 2.75 25.15 -26.41
CA ILE A 37 3.57 24.66 -25.29
C ILE A 37 2.67 24.32 -24.10
N GLY A 38 1.76 25.24 -23.73
CA GLY A 38 0.81 25.04 -22.65
C GLY A 38 -0.05 23.81 -22.85
N GLY A 39 -0.63 23.63 -24.05
CA GLY A 39 -1.42 22.46 -24.41
C GLY A 39 -0.66 21.14 -24.33
N TYR A 40 0.61 21.12 -24.72
CA TYR A 40 1.46 19.92 -24.63
C TYR A 40 1.72 19.50 -23.18
N TYR A 41 2.04 20.45 -22.31
CA TYR A 41 2.29 20.17 -20.89
C TYR A 41 1.00 19.84 -20.14
N THR A 42 -0.10 20.56 -20.39
CA THR A 42 -1.38 20.27 -19.73
C THR A 42 -1.95 18.92 -20.17
N ALA A 43 -1.83 18.54 -21.44
CA ALA A 43 -2.26 17.22 -21.90
C ALA A 43 -1.48 16.08 -21.23
N ARG A 44 -0.15 16.23 -21.06
CA ARG A 44 0.67 15.25 -20.33
C ARG A 44 0.30 15.17 -18.86
N PHE A 45 0.07 16.31 -18.22
CA PHE A 45 -0.33 16.38 -16.82
C PHE A 45 -1.71 15.73 -16.61
N GLN A 46 -2.71 16.08 -17.44
CA GLN A 46 -4.04 15.47 -17.41
C GLN A 46 -4.00 13.96 -17.67
N ALA A 47 -3.17 13.50 -18.60
CA ALA A 47 -2.99 12.08 -18.85
C ALA A 47 -2.38 11.36 -17.64
N GLN A 48 -1.38 11.95 -16.99
CA GLN A 48 -0.77 11.40 -15.78
C GLN A 48 -1.76 11.36 -14.60
N GLU A 49 -2.54 12.43 -14.40
CA GLU A 49 -3.59 12.45 -13.37
C GLU A 49 -4.67 11.42 -13.66
N ALA A 50 -5.13 11.28 -14.90
CA ALA A 50 -6.11 10.27 -15.28
C ALA A 50 -5.59 8.84 -15.06
N ILE A 51 -4.32 8.56 -15.37
CA ILE A 51 -3.69 7.27 -15.10
C ILE A 51 -3.59 7.03 -13.60
N ALA A 52 -3.12 8.01 -12.82
CA ALA A 52 -3.01 7.90 -11.38
C ALA A 52 -4.39 7.72 -10.71
N GLN A 53 -5.42 8.37 -11.24
CA GLN A 53 -6.80 8.18 -10.80
C GLN A 53 -7.28 6.76 -11.07
N LYS A 54 -7.07 6.23 -12.29
CA LYS A 54 -7.45 4.86 -12.63
C LYS A 54 -6.70 3.82 -11.82
N GLN A 55 -5.41 4.00 -11.60
CA GLN A 55 -4.61 3.11 -10.75
C GLN A 55 -5.15 3.08 -9.31
N PHE A 56 -5.51 4.24 -8.76
CA PHE A 56 -6.15 4.29 -7.45
C PHE A 56 -7.51 3.60 -7.43
N GLU A 57 -8.37 3.81 -8.44
CA GLU A 57 -9.66 3.14 -8.54
C GLU A 57 -9.50 1.61 -8.58
N TYR A 58 -8.56 1.09 -9.37
CA TYR A 58 -8.26 -0.34 -9.41
C TYR A 58 -7.74 -0.87 -8.08
N ARG A 59 -6.88 -0.08 -7.41
CA ARG A 59 -6.36 -0.42 -6.09
C ARG A 59 -7.47 -0.51 -5.06
N VAL A 60 -8.32 0.51 -4.95
CA VAL A 60 -9.47 0.51 -4.04
C VAL A 60 -10.40 -0.66 -4.33
N LEU A 61 -10.71 -0.92 -5.61
CA LEU A 61 -11.54 -2.07 -5.98
C LEU A 61 -10.91 -3.41 -5.55
N ALA A 62 -9.61 -3.59 -5.78
CA ALA A 62 -8.87 -4.78 -5.36
C ALA A 62 -8.90 -4.94 -3.84
N TYR A 63 -8.71 -3.85 -3.09
CA TYR A 63 -8.68 -3.85 -1.64
C TYR A 63 -10.05 -4.18 -1.05
N THR A 64 -11.11 -3.53 -1.53
CA THR A 64 -12.49 -3.82 -1.11
C THR A 64 -12.87 -5.26 -1.42
N THR A 65 -12.56 -5.74 -2.63
CA THR A 65 -12.85 -7.15 -3.02
C THR A 65 -12.14 -8.14 -2.12
N PHE A 66 -10.88 -7.87 -1.76
CA PHE A 66 -10.13 -8.71 -0.83
C PHE A 66 -10.74 -8.70 0.57
N LEU A 67 -11.04 -7.51 1.12
CA LEU A 67 -11.67 -7.37 2.43
C LEU A 67 -13.01 -8.11 2.49
N ASP A 68 -13.84 -7.98 1.46
CA ASP A 68 -15.12 -8.68 1.32
C ASP A 68 -14.98 -10.20 1.26
N LYS A 69 -13.87 -10.71 0.71
CA LYS A 69 -13.55 -12.15 0.68
C LYS A 69 -13.04 -12.66 2.02
N THR A 70 -12.31 -11.84 2.77
CA THR A 70 -11.83 -12.20 4.12
C THR A 70 -12.93 -12.22 5.17
N GLU A 71 -14.14 -11.76 4.84
CA GLU A 71 -15.31 -11.88 5.71
C GLU A 71 -15.69 -13.35 5.94
N HIS A 72 -16.17 -13.66 7.16
CA HIS A 72 -16.33 -15.00 7.74
C HIS A 72 -16.98 -16.07 6.84
N SER A 73 -17.84 -15.66 5.90
CA SER A 73 -18.60 -16.57 5.03
C SER A 73 -17.85 -17.01 3.77
N LYS A 74 -16.85 -16.26 3.30
CA LYS A 74 -16.25 -16.45 1.96
C LYS A 74 -14.85 -17.07 1.99
N ALA A 75 -14.08 -16.88 3.07
CA ALA A 75 -12.75 -17.48 3.23
C ALA A 75 -12.58 -18.16 4.60
N PRO A 76 -13.13 -19.36 4.78
CA PRO A 76 -13.15 -20.03 6.09
C PRO A 76 -11.74 -20.32 6.64
N ALA A 77 -10.78 -20.69 5.78
CA ALA A 77 -9.41 -20.96 6.22
C ALA A 77 -8.69 -19.69 6.70
N ILE A 78 -8.80 -18.58 5.97
CA ILE A 78 -8.19 -17.29 6.35
C ILE A 78 -8.76 -16.80 7.68
N ASN A 79 -10.09 -16.88 7.83
CA ASN A 79 -10.74 -16.46 9.06
C ASN A 79 -10.33 -17.34 10.26
N GLN A 80 -10.15 -18.65 10.05
CA GLN A 80 -9.60 -19.53 11.08
C GLN A 80 -8.18 -19.14 11.46
N ILE A 81 -7.31 -18.83 10.49
CA ILE A 81 -5.94 -18.37 10.75
C ILE A 81 -5.94 -17.07 11.58
N LEU A 82 -6.79 -16.10 11.21
CA LEU A 82 -6.95 -14.85 11.95
C LEU A 82 -7.40 -15.09 13.39
N THR A 83 -8.43 -15.94 13.56
CA THR A 83 -8.98 -16.30 14.87
C THR A 83 -7.97 -17.04 15.74
N ILE A 84 -7.17 -17.95 15.17
CA ILE A 84 -6.11 -18.65 15.89
C ILE A 84 -5.05 -17.65 16.35
N GLY A 85 -4.60 -16.75 15.46
CA GLY A 85 -3.57 -15.79 15.83
C GLY A 85 -4.00 -14.73 16.84
N SER A 86 -5.31 -14.43 16.97
CA SER A 86 -5.78 -13.55 18.05
C SER A 86 -5.76 -14.22 19.43
N MET A 87 -5.86 -15.56 19.48
CA MET A 87 -5.67 -16.34 20.71
C MET A 87 -4.22 -16.33 21.17
N ALA A 88 -3.26 -16.28 20.23
CA ALA A 88 -1.83 -16.35 20.51
C ALA A 88 -1.33 -15.24 21.46
N ASP A 89 -2.04 -14.11 21.53
CA ASP A 89 -1.69 -12.99 22.41
C ASP A 89 -2.10 -13.18 23.88
N HIS A 90 -2.97 -14.16 24.16
CA HIS A 90 -3.66 -14.30 25.44
C HIS A 90 -3.51 -15.69 26.06
N LEU A 91 -2.49 -16.45 25.70
CA LEU A 91 -2.25 -17.80 26.24
C LEU A 91 -1.64 -17.69 27.65
N ALA A 92 -2.44 -17.89 28.70
CA ALA A 92 -2.00 -17.79 30.09
C ALA A 92 -2.03 -19.13 30.84
N THR A 93 -2.94 -20.02 30.47
CA THR A 93 -3.16 -21.31 31.14
C THR A 93 -2.86 -22.49 30.22
N ASP A 94 -2.50 -23.64 30.81
CA ASP A 94 -2.25 -24.87 30.06
C ASP A 94 -3.46 -25.29 29.21
N VAL A 95 -4.68 -25.01 29.68
CA VAL A 95 -5.93 -25.30 28.95
C VAL A 95 -6.05 -24.43 27.71
N GLU A 96 -5.75 -23.13 27.81
CA GLU A 96 -5.77 -22.21 26.65
C GLU A 96 -4.68 -22.57 25.64
N ILE A 97 -3.51 -23.00 26.11
CA ILE A 97 -2.42 -23.46 25.25
C ILE A 97 -2.84 -24.72 24.49
N GLN A 98 -3.47 -25.69 25.17
CA GLN A 98 -3.98 -26.88 24.49
C GLN A 98 -5.09 -26.52 23.49
N GLU A 99 -6.03 -25.64 23.87
CA GLU A 99 -7.10 -25.22 22.95
C GLU A 99 -6.53 -24.55 21.68
N PHE A 100 -5.50 -23.74 21.84
CA PHE A 100 -4.78 -23.13 20.72
C PHE A 100 -4.16 -24.18 19.80
N GLU A 101 -3.49 -25.18 20.36
CA GLU A 101 -2.88 -26.28 19.61
C GLU A 101 -3.91 -27.18 18.91
N ASP A 102 -5.00 -27.51 19.59
CA ASP A 102 -6.12 -28.27 19.04
C ASP A 102 -6.73 -27.57 17.82
N ARG A 103 -6.88 -26.24 17.89
CA ARG A 103 -7.41 -25.44 16.77
C ARG A 103 -6.45 -25.39 15.58
N ILE A 104 -5.16 -25.31 15.82
CA ILE A 104 -4.16 -25.40 14.75
C ILE A 104 -4.21 -26.79 14.12
N SER A 105 -4.18 -27.85 14.94
CA SER A 105 -4.25 -29.23 14.46
C SER A 105 -5.51 -29.46 13.63
N ALA A 106 -6.66 -28.94 14.08
CA ALA A 106 -7.91 -29.01 13.35
C ALA A 106 -7.87 -28.27 12.01
N LEU A 107 -7.27 -27.07 11.96
CA LEU A 107 -7.08 -26.31 10.71
C LEU A 107 -6.25 -27.10 9.71
N LEU A 108 -5.08 -27.60 10.14
CA LEU A 108 -4.13 -28.31 9.28
C LEU A 108 -4.62 -29.70 8.86
N LYS A 109 -5.47 -30.35 9.65
CA LYS A 109 -6.17 -31.60 9.27
C LYS A 109 -7.28 -31.35 8.24
N LYS A 110 -7.97 -30.21 8.35
CA LYS A 110 -9.10 -29.86 7.47
C LYS A 110 -8.64 -29.29 6.12
N HIS A 111 -7.55 -28.53 6.13
CA HIS A 111 -7.01 -27.85 4.96
C HIS A 111 -5.52 -28.20 4.84
N SER A 112 -5.12 -28.80 3.73
CA SER A 112 -3.69 -29.04 3.51
C SER A 112 -2.94 -27.71 3.37
N LEU A 113 -1.68 -27.66 3.79
CA LEU A 113 -0.84 -26.45 3.60
C LEU A 113 -0.79 -26.02 2.13
N GLN A 114 -0.83 -26.97 1.21
CA GLN A 114 -0.87 -26.72 -0.23
C GLN A 114 -2.16 -26.02 -0.67
N ASP A 115 -3.32 -26.45 -0.13
CA ASP A 115 -4.60 -25.81 -0.43
C ASP A 115 -4.66 -24.39 0.13
N ILE A 116 -4.19 -24.21 1.37
CA ILE A 116 -4.06 -22.88 2.00
C ILE A 116 -3.15 -21.99 1.14
N TYR A 117 -2.02 -22.51 0.69
CA TYR A 117 -1.07 -21.78 -0.15
C TYR A 117 -1.71 -21.36 -1.47
N GLN A 118 -2.37 -22.28 -2.17
CA GLN A 118 -3.02 -21.98 -3.45
C GLN A 118 -4.12 -20.92 -3.29
N GLN A 119 -4.94 -21.05 -2.26
CA GLN A 119 -6.00 -20.09 -1.96
C GLN A 119 -5.41 -18.70 -1.65
N LEU A 120 -4.47 -18.63 -0.71
CA LEU A 120 -3.83 -17.37 -0.33
C LEU A 120 -3.08 -16.74 -1.49
N ASN A 121 -2.31 -17.51 -2.25
CA ASN A 121 -1.57 -16.98 -3.38
C ASN A 121 -2.52 -16.40 -4.44
N SER A 122 -3.66 -17.05 -4.71
CA SER A 122 -4.68 -16.52 -5.62
C SER A 122 -5.27 -15.19 -5.12
N ASP A 123 -5.65 -15.12 -3.85
CA ASP A 123 -6.27 -13.91 -3.28
C ASP A 123 -5.26 -12.75 -3.14
N LEU A 124 -4.03 -13.04 -2.71
CA LEU A 124 -2.96 -12.05 -2.54
C LEU A 124 -2.39 -11.56 -3.88
N ASN A 125 -2.44 -12.34 -4.96
CA ASN A 125 -1.90 -11.92 -6.26
C ASN A 125 -2.60 -10.67 -6.80
N THR A 126 -3.90 -10.51 -6.54
CA THR A 126 -4.65 -9.32 -6.93
C THR A 126 -4.14 -8.09 -6.17
N LEU A 127 -3.86 -8.24 -4.86
CA LEU A 127 -3.27 -7.18 -4.04
C LEU A 127 -1.83 -6.85 -4.46
N ARG A 128 -1.03 -7.84 -4.85
CA ARG A 128 0.34 -7.63 -5.34
C ARG A 128 0.36 -6.84 -6.65
N LEU A 129 -0.60 -7.08 -7.54
CA LEU A 129 -0.68 -6.43 -8.83
C LEU A 129 -1.11 -4.95 -8.74
N HIS A 130 -2.09 -4.66 -7.89
CA HIS A 130 -2.71 -3.33 -7.80
C HIS A 130 -2.28 -2.53 -6.57
N GLY A 131 -1.68 -3.18 -5.58
CA GLY A 131 -1.31 -2.57 -4.33
C GLY A 131 -0.01 -1.77 -4.40
N THR A 132 0.26 -1.04 -3.33
CA THR A 132 1.54 -0.35 -3.15
C THR A 132 2.67 -1.37 -2.95
N PRO A 133 3.95 -0.96 -3.12
CA PRO A 133 5.09 -1.81 -2.79
C PRO A 133 5.05 -2.36 -1.35
N LYS A 134 4.47 -1.59 -0.40
CA LYS A 134 4.30 -2.00 0.99
C LYS A 134 3.29 -3.15 1.11
N VAL A 135 2.13 -3.03 0.45
CA VAL A 135 1.12 -4.10 0.41
C VAL A 135 1.65 -5.34 -0.28
N ALA A 136 2.35 -5.19 -1.40
CA ALA A 136 2.96 -6.31 -2.11
C ALA A 136 4.01 -7.05 -1.24
N ALA A 137 4.83 -6.31 -0.49
CA ALA A 137 5.80 -6.90 0.43
C ALA A 137 5.12 -7.72 1.55
N MET A 138 4.05 -7.18 2.17
CA MET A 138 3.29 -7.91 3.19
C MET A 138 2.66 -9.19 2.63
N CYS A 139 2.15 -9.15 1.40
CA CYS A 139 1.62 -10.34 0.71
C CYS A 139 2.70 -11.40 0.50
N ASP A 140 3.90 -10.97 0.08
CA ASP A 140 5.04 -11.87 -0.10
C ASP A 140 5.50 -12.48 1.22
N ASP A 141 5.53 -11.69 2.30
CA ASP A 141 5.95 -12.15 3.63
C ASP A 141 4.95 -13.15 4.25
N ILE A 142 3.65 -12.99 4.00
CA ILE A 142 2.63 -14.01 4.34
C ILE A 142 2.95 -15.35 3.66
N LEU A 143 3.24 -15.33 2.35
CA LEU A 143 3.53 -16.54 1.59
C LEU A 143 4.88 -17.15 2.01
N LYS A 144 5.89 -16.34 2.33
CA LYS A 144 7.16 -16.82 2.87
C LYS A 144 6.96 -17.53 4.21
N SER A 145 6.17 -16.95 5.11
CA SER A 145 5.85 -17.55 6.40
C SER A 145 5.17 -18.91 6.21
N LEU A 146 4.19 -19.01 5.29
CA LEU A 146 3.51 -20.27 4.98
C LEU A 146 4.44 -21.35 4.43
N LEU A 147 5.52 -20.95 3.75
CA LEU A 147 6.56 -21.85 3.26
C LEU A 147 7.67 -22.12 4.29
N LEU A 148 7.47 -21.72 5.56
CA LEU A 148 8.45 -21.82 6.64
C LEU A 148 9.77 -21.08 6.34
N ARG A 149 9.70 -19.98 5.56
CA ARG A 149 10.85 -19.15 5.17
C ARG A 149 10.90 -17.84 5.95
N ASP A 150 10.72 -17.96 7.26
CA ASP A 150 10.68 -16.86 8.20
C ASP A 150 11.93 -15.97 8.16
N HIS A 151 13.11 -16.59 8.01
CA HIS A 151 14.40 -15.92 7.85
C HIS A 151 14.50 -14.97 6.64
N ALA A 152 13.59 -15.08 5.66
CA ALA A 152 13.55 -14.24 4.47
C ALA A 152 12.63 -13.02 4.60
N ILE A 153 12.00 -12.85 5.77
CA ILE A 153 11.16 -11.71 6.13
C ILE A 153 12.07 -10.64 6.77
N ASP A 154 11.94 -9.41 6.30
CA ASP A 154 12.68 -8.28 6.84
C ASP A 154 11.89 -7.65 8.00
N TRP A 155 12.09 -8.21 9.19
CA TRP A 155 11.42 -7.79 10.43
C TRP A 155 11.66 -6.32 10.80
N GLY A 156 12.74 -5.71 10.31
CA GLY A 156 13.02 -4.28 10.52
C GLY A 156 12.03 -3.34 9.83
N LYS A 157 11.22 -3.84 8.88
CA LYS A 157 10.15 -3.07 8.22
C LYS A 157 8.83 -3.06 8.97
N TYR A 158 8.68 -3.94 9.97
CA TYR A 158 7.46 -4.07 10.74
C TYR A 158 7.52 -3.22 12.02
N PRO A 159 6.36 -2.80 12.56
CA PRO A 159 6.28 -2.20 13.88
C PRO A 159 6.94 -3.06 14.96
N SER A 160 7.54 -2.40 15.96
CA SER A 160 8.34 -3.06 16.99
C SER A 160 7.57 -4.09 17.82
N ASP A 161 6.26 -3.90 18.00
CA ASP A 161 5.35 -4.82 18.67
C ASP A 161 5.16 -6.14 17.90
N ILE A 162 5.12 -6.08 16.56
CA ILE A 162 5.01 -7.27 15.72
C ILE A 162 6.34 -8.03 15.68
N ALA A 163 7.44 -7.30 15.47
CA ALA A 163 8.77 -7.91 15.46
C ALA A 163 9.14 -8.52 16.82
N SER A 164 8.81 -7.85 17.93
CA SER A 164 9.07 -8.41 19.27
C SER A 164 8.16 -9.60 19.59
N SER A 165 6.90 -9.59 19.15
CA SER A 165 6.00 -10.73 19.28
C SER A 165 6.55 -11.94 18.54
N HIS A 166 7.02 -11.77 17.30
CA HIS A 166 7.66 -12.81 16.52
C HIS A 166 8.90 -13.39 17.23
N GLU A 167 9.83 -12.53 17.67
CA GLU A 167 11.04 -12.98 18.35
C GLU A 167 10.73 -13.70 19.67
N ALA A 168 9.72 -13.24 20.42
CA ALA A 168 9.28 -13.93 21.63
C ALA A 168 8.74 -15.33 21.34
N TRP A 169 7.96 -15.50 20.27
CA TRP A 169 7.48 -16.81 19.83
C TRP A 169 8.63 -17.71 19.38
N LYS A 170 9.59 -17.18 18.62
CA LYS A 170 10.77 -17.91 18.17
C LYS A 170 11.68 -18.34 19.33
N GLU A 171 11.96 -17.44 20.28
CA GLU A 171 12.75 -17.74 21.47
C GLU A 171 12.09 -18.83 22.34
N ASN A 172 10.77 -18.77 22.50
CA ASN A 172 10.03 -19.81 23.23
C ASN A 172 10.18 -21.20 22.59
N GLN A 173 10.31 -21.26 21.26
CA GLN A 173 10.51 -22.50 20.51
C GLN A 173 11.94 -23.02 20.62
N GLU A 174 12.94 -22.15 20.45
CA GLU A 174 14.35 -22.52 20.55
C GLU A 174 14.70 -23.04 21.96
N ASN A 175 14.01 -22.54 22.99
CA ASN A 175 14.15 -23.01 24.37
C ASN A 175 13.45 -24.34 24.66
N GLY A 176 12.86 -24.99 23.65
CA GLY A 176 12.27 -26.33 23.78
C GLY A 176 11.07 -26.37 24.72
N ARG A 177 10.35 -25.26 24.89
CA ARG A 177 9.11 -25.23 25.66
C ARG A 177 8.06 -26.01 24.89
N ALA A 178 7.72 -27.20 25.36
CA ALA A 178 6.54 -27.91 24.88
C ALA A 178 5.33 -26.99 25.10
N TYR A 179 4.66 -26.62 24.01
CA TYR A 179 3.35 -25.99 24.08
C TYR A 179 2.35 -27.14 24.25
N GLY A 180 1.49 -27.03 25.24
CA GLY A 180 0.46 -28.04 25.53
C GLY A 180 0.99 -29.25 26.28
N TRP A 181 0.07 -30.08 26.74
CA TRP A 181 0.42 -31.38 27.34
C TRP A 181 0.59 -32.46 26.26
N GLU A 182 -0.07 -32.30 25.11
CA GLU A 182 0.02 -33.20 23.96
C GLU A 182 0.43 -32.37 22.74
N GLU A 183 1.66 -32.60 22.28
CA GLU A 183 2.18 -31.94 21.09
C GLU A 183 1.52 -32.54 19.83
N LEU A 184 0.57 -31.80 19.27
CA LEU A 184 -0.17 -32.17 18.07
C LEU A 184 0.36 -31.47 16.81
N VAL A 185 1.16 -30.43 16.99
CA VAL A 185 1.60 -29.51 15.94
C VAL A 185 3.06 -29.14 16.20
N SER A 186 3.88 -29.04 15.16
CA SER A 186 5.27 -28.62 15.32
C SER A 186 5.41 -27.15 15.71
N SER A 187 6.51 -26.80 16.39
CA SER A 187 6.88 -25.41 16.67
C SER A 187 6.86 -24.52 15.41
N ASP A 188 7.43 -25.00 14.30
CA ASP A 188 7.47 -24.24 13.04
C ASP A 188 6.06 -23.90 12.53
N GLU A 189 5.11 -24.84 12.63
CA GLU A 189 3.72 -24.62 12.24
C GLU A 189 3.00 -23.62 13.16
N ARG A 190 3.30 -23.64 14.47
CA ARG A 190 2.79 -22.65 15.43
C ARG A 190 3.30 -21.25 15.05
N LEU A 191 4.61 -21.11 14.86
CA LEU A 191 5.24 -19.82 14.49
C LEU A 191 4.68 -19.31 13.16
N MET A 192 4.57 -20.19 12.18
CA MET A 192 4.02 -19.89 10.87
C MET A 192 2.61 -19.30 10.97
N LEU A 193 1.69 -19.92 11.71
CA LEU A 193 0.31 -19.45 11.78
C LEU A 193 0.17 -18.15 12.57
N VAL A 194 0.90 -18.01 13.68
CA VAL A 194 0.92 -16.77 14.46
C VAL A 194 1.45 -15.63 13.59
N THR A 195 2.57 -15.87 12.90
CA THR A 195 3.21 -14.89 12.01
C THR A 195 2.29 -14.49 10.86
N ILE A 196 1.70 -15.46 10.16
CA ILE A 196 0.75 -15.20 9.09
C ILE A 196 -0.39 -14.32 9.60
N SER A 197 -0.97 -14.66 10.75
CA SER A 197 -2.08 -13.90 11.32
C SER A 197 -1.68 -12.45 11.65
N LYS A 198 -0.52 -12.24 12.29
CA LYS A 198 0.00 -10.91 12.61
C LYS A 198 0.23 -10.06 11.36
N ILE A 199 0.88 -10.61 10.34
CA ILE A 199 1.11 -9.90 9.08
C ILE A 199 -0.22 -9.64 8.36
N PHE A 200 -1.19 -10.55 8.44
CA PHE A 200 -2.53 -10.34 7.89
C PHE A 200 -3.28 -9.20 8.57
N TYR A 201 -3.23 -9.09 9.90
CA TYR A 201 -3.83 -7.95 10.61
C TYR A 201 -3.21 -6.63 10.15
N MET A 202 -1.88 -6.61 9.99
CA MET A 202 -1.16 -5.46 9.45
C MET A 202 -1.56 -5.13 8.00
N LEU A 203 -1.70 -6.16 7.16
CA LEU A 203 -2.17 -6.01 5.79
C LEU A 203 -3.57 -5.37 5.78
N ILE A 204 -4.53 -5.92 6.52
CA ILE A 204 -5.90 -5.38 6.60
C ILE A 204 -5.90 -3.92 7.07
N ALA A 205 -5.10 -3.58 8.08
CA ALA A 205 -4.95 -2.20 8.55
C ALA A 205 -4.35 -1.28 7.47
N GLN A 206 -3.33 -1.74 6.75
CA GLN A 206 -2.70 -1.01 5.66
C GLN A 206 -3.66 -0.79 4.48
N LEU A 207 -4.43 -1.81 4.09
CA LEU A 207 -5.44 -1.69 3.04
C LEU A 207 -6.48 -0.62 3.38
N ARG A 208 -6.98 -0.65 4.63
CA ARG A 208 -7.94 0.36 5.12
C ARG A 208 -7.33 1.76 5.11
N LEU A 209 -6.09 1.93 5.55
CA LEU A 209 -5.41 3.22 5.55
C LEU A 209 -5.25 3.80 4.14
N GLU A 210 -4.76 3.00 3.19
CA GLU A 210 -4.52 3.43 1.81
C GLU A 210 -5.81 3.72 1.00
N MET A 211 -6.96 3.18 1.44
CA MET A 211 -8.27 3.50 0.86
C MET A 211 -8.75 4.89 1.26
N HIS A 212 -8.35 5.40 2.44
CA HIS A 212 -8.80 6.68 2.98
C HIS A 212 -7.80 7.84 2.74
N GLU A 213 -6.56 7.56 2.29
CA GLU A 213 -5.52 8.56 2.00
C GLU A 213 -5.80 9.52 0.82
N ARG A 214 -7.02 9.55 0.26
CA ARG A 214 -7.41 10.47 -0.81
C ARG A 214 -8.43 11.55 -0.42
N ASP A 215 -8.91 11.53 0.82
CA ASP A 215 -9.67 12.63 1.43
C ASP A 215 -8.71 13.61 2.14
#